data_AF-A0A924ZHD1-F1
#
_entry.id   AF-A0A924ZHD1-F1
#
_cell.length_a   1.000
_cell.length_b   1.000
_cell.length_c   1.000
_cell.angle_alpha   90.00
_cell.angle_beta   90.00
_cell.angle_gamma   90.00
#
_symmetry.space_group_name_H-M   'P 1'
#
loop_
_entity.id
_entity.type
_entity.pdbx_description
1 polymer ?
#
loop_
_entity_poly.entity_id
_entity_poly.type
_entity_poly.pdbx_seq_one_letter_code
_entity_poly.pdbx_strand_id
1 'polypeptide(L)' 'MGYDWIFDVLKDLKAFASANGLPALAAKADEALQVATQEVAALNNASVKVPPQRSGSTH' A
#
# COMPACT_ATOMS: atom_id res chain seq x y z
N MET A 1 -5.60 11.38 -7.18
CA MET A 1 -4.72 11.22 -6.00
C MET A 1 -5.10 9.88 -5.38
N GLY A 2 -4.22 8.89 -5.51
CA GLY A 2 -4.50 7.51 -5.09
C GLY A 2 -4.34 7.34 -3.58
N TYR A 3 -3.94 6.15 -3.18
CA TYR A 3 -3.59 5.85 -1.78
C TYR A 3 -2.23 6.40 -1.37
N ASP A 4 -1.47 7.04 -2.27
CA ASP A 4 -0.06 7.39 -2.02
C ASP A 4 0.16 8.35 -0.85
N TRP A 5 -0.82 9.22 -0.56
CA TRP A 5 -0.75 10.16 0.56
C TRP A 5 -0.61 9.48 1.92
N ILE A 6 -1.10 8.24 2.07
CA ILE A 6 -1.00 7.50 3.33
C ILE A 6 0.44 7.16 3.67
N PHE A 7 1.29 6.93 2.66
CA PHE A 7 2.69 6.58 2.89
C PHE A 7 3.45 7.75 3.48
N ASP A 8 3.18 8.97 3.03
CA ASP A 8 3.81 10.17 3.55
C ASP A 8 3.37 10.43 4.99
N VAL A 9 2.06 10.30 5.28
CA VAL A 9 1.54 10.43 6.66
C VAL A 9 2.16 9.40 7.61
N LEU A 10 2.28 8.14 7.19
CA LEU A 10 2.87 7.10 8.03
C LEU A 10 4.38 7.28 8.23
N LYS A 11 5.10 7.77 7.22
CA LYS A 11 6.53 8.14 7.36
C LYS A 11 6.72 9.31 8.32
N ASP A 12 5.89 10.35 8.19
CA ASP A 12 5.95 11.53 9.06
C ASP A 12 5.60 11.15 10.51
N LEU A 13 4.59 10.30 10.72
CA LEU A 13 4.23 9.78 12.04
C LEU A 13 5.37 8.97 12.66
N LYS A 14 6.03 8.10 11.89
CA LYS A 14 7.20 7.34 12.35
C LYS A 14 8.36 8.28 12.72
N ALA A 15 8.64 9.28 11.89
CA ALA A 15 9.70 10.26 12.14
C ALA A 15 9.42 11.08 13.40
N PHE A 16 8.19 11.58 13.56
CA PHE A 16 7.73 12.27 14.75
C PHE A 16 7.88 11.39 16.00
N ALA A 17 7.39 10.14 15.96
CA ALA A 17 7.47 9.23 17.09
C ALA A 17 8.92 8.93 17.50
N SER A 18 9.80 8.74 16.51
CA SER A 18 11.23 8.50 16.74
C SER A 18 11.92 9.71 17.38
N ALA A 19 11.63 10.91 16.88
CA ALA A 19 12.20 12.16 17.40
C ALA A 19 11.74 12.49 18.83
N ASN A 20 10.58 11.97 19.25
CA ASN A 20 9.99 12.26 20.56
C ASN A 20 10.11 11.10 21.57
N GLY A 21 10.93 10.09 21.28
CA GLY A 21 11.14 8.98 22.22
C GLY A 21 9.90 8.10 22.43
N LEU A 22 9.07 7.95 21.38
CA LEU A 22 7.86 7.11 21.38
C LEU A 22 8.10 5.81 20.57
N PRO A 23 8.95 4.87 21.04
CA PRO A 23 9.42 3.75 20.23
C PRO A 23 8.30 2.78 19.83
N ALA A 24 7.31 2.56 20.70
CA ALA A 24 6.16 1.71 20.39
C ALA A 24 5.30 2.31 19.27
N LEU A 25 5.13 3.63 19.26
CA LEU A 25 4.38 4.33 18.21
C LEU A 25 5.15 4.29 16.88
N ALA A 26 6.47 4.49 16.91
CA ALA A 26 7.30 4.38 15.71
C ALA A 26 7.26 2.96 15.10
N ALA A 27 7.30 1.92 15.94
CA ALA A 27 7.16 0.53 15.50
C ALA A 27 5.80 0.27 14.86
N LYS A 28 4.70 0.77 15.45
CA LYS A 28 3.35 0.62 14.89
C LYS A 28 3.17 1.38 13.58
N ALA A 29 3.77 2.56 13.44
CA ALA A 29 3.77 3.30 12.17
C ALA A 29 4.53 2.53 11.07
N ASP A 30 5.64 1.85 11.43
CA ASP A 30 6.38 1.00 10.49
C ASP A 30 5.59 -0.24 10.05
N GLU A 31 4.95 -0.94 10.99
CA GLU A 31 4.04 -2.06 10.70
C GLU A 31 2.91 -1.63 9.75
N ALA A 32 2.27 -0.48 10.03
CA ALA A 32 1.21 0.06 9.18
C ALA A 32 1.70 0.40 7.77
N LEU A 33 2.94 0.90 7.63
CA LEU A 33 3.59 1.16 6.35
C LEU A 33 3.70 -0.12 5.49
N GLN A 34 4.08 -1.24 6.13
CA GLN A 34 4.19 -2.54 5.46
C GLN A 34 2.81 -3.04 5.00
N VAL A 35 1.79 -2.96 5.87
CA VAL A 35 0.41 -3.36 5.54
C VAL A 35 -0.14 -2.52 4.39
N ALA A 36 -0.03 -1.19 4.47
CA ALA A 36 -0.50 -0.29 3.42
C ALA A 36 0.17 -0.59 2.07
N THR A 37 1.47 -0.91 2.08
CA THR A 37 2.21 -1.27 0.86
C THR A 37 1.62 -2.52 0.21
N GLN A 38 1.35 -3.57 1.01
CA GLN A 38 0.79 -4.83 0.52
C GLN A 38 -0.62 -4.65 -0.03
N GLU A 39 -1.48 -3.92 0.69
CA GLU A 39 -2.87 -3.70 0.29
C GLU A 39 -2.97 -2.84 -0.97
N VAL A 40 -2.22 -1.74 -1.05
CA VAL A 40 -2.23 -0.87 -2.23
C VAL A 40 -1.65 -1.58 -3.45
N ALA A 41 -0.59 -2.37 -3.28
CA ALA A 41 -0.05 -3.20 -4.35
C ALA A 41 -1.09 -4.23 -4.84
N ALA A 42 -1.81 -4.89 -3.93
CA ALA A 42 -2.86 -5.84 -4.27
C ALA A 42 -4.01 -5.19 -5.05
N LEU A 43 -4.44 -3.98 -4.64
CA LEU A 43 -5.47 -3.21 -5.34
C LEU A 43 -5.01 -2.80 -6.76
N ASN A 44 -3.76 -2.38 -6.91
CA ASN A 44 -3.18 -2.03 -8.21
C ASN A 44 -3.00 -3.27 -9.12
N ASN A 45 -2.78 -4.45 -8.55
CA ASN A 45 -2.65 -5.69 -9.31
C ASN A 45 -4.03 -6.27 -9.70
N ALA A 46 -5.04 -6.08 -8.85
CA ALA A 46 -6.41 -6.47 -9.12
C ALA A 46 -7.03 -5.67 -10.28
N SER A 47 -6.69 -4.39 -10.41
CA SER A 47 -7.11 -3.55 -11.54
C SER A 47 -6.41 -3.90 -12.87
N VAL A 48 -5.28 -4.60 -12.83
CA VAL A 48 -4.52 -5.05 -14.02
C VAL A 48 -5.02 -6.41 -14.56
N LYS A 49 -5.90 -7.12 -13.86
CA LYS A 49 -6.50 -8.38 -14.36
C LYS A 49 -7.65 -8.13 -15.35
N VAL A 50 -7.32 -7.71 -16.56
CA VAL A 50 -8.15 -7.97 -17.76
C VAL A 50 -7.29 -8.67 -18.81
N PRO A 51 -7.43 -9.99 -19.03
CA PRO A 51 -6.98 -10.62 -20.26
C PRO A 51 -8.09 -10.49 -21.31
N PRO A 52 -7.84 -9.87 -22.48
CA PRO A 52 -8.76 -9.94 -23.60
C PRO A 52 -8.36 -11.11 -24.50
N GLN A 53 -9.03 -12.27 -24.45
CA GLN A 53 -9.14 -13.14 -25.63
C GLN A 53 -10.50 -13.86 -25.65
N ARG A 54 -11.48 -13.21 -26.28
CA ARG A 54 -12.44 -13.94 -27.13
C ARG A 54 -11.72 -14.22 -28.45
N SER A 55 -11.67 -15.48 -28.85
CA SER A 55 -11.72 -15.85 -30.26
C SER A 55 -12.51 -17.15 -30.32
N GLY A 56 -13.75 -17.03 -30.77
CA GLY A 56 -14.48 -18.19 -31.23
C GLY A 56 -13.73 -18.80 -32.41
N SER A 57 -13.61 -20.11 -32.41
CA SER A 57 -13.32 -20.90 -33.60
C SER A 57 -14.34 -22.03 -33.64
N THR A 58 -15.26 -21.86 -34.57
CA THR A 58 -16.02 -22.88 -35.29
C THR A 58 -15.48 -24.31 -35.21
N HIS A 59 -16.35 -25.26 -34.86
CA HIS A 59 -16.51 -26.51 -35.59
C HIS A 59 -17.91 -27.10 -35.39
#